data_AF-A0A9E4XGZ3-F1
#
_entry.id   AF-A0A9E4XGZ3-F1
#
_cell.length_a   1.000
_cell.length_b   1.000
_cell.length_c   1.000
_cell.angle_alpha   90.00
_cell.angle_beta   90.00
_cell.angle_gamma   90.00
#
_symmetry.space_group_name_H-M   'P 1'
#
loop_
_entity.id
_entity.type
_entity.pdbx_description
1 polymer ?
#
loop_
_entity_poly.entity_id
_entity_poly.type
_entity_poly.pdbx_seq_one_letter_code
_entity_poly.pdbx_strand_id
1 'polypeptide(L)' 'MSEKELQGKVAIVTGAGRLRGIGRAASVALAKLGADVVVTGTGRSPDRYPDDEKAAGWHDVES' A
#
# COMPACT_ATOMS: atom_id res chain seq x y z
N MET A 1 -8.85 24.11 -10.57
CA MET A 1 -8.37 22.82 -10.02
C MET A 1 -8.89 22.76 -8.59
N SER A 2 -9.75 21.79 -8.24
CA SER A 2 -10.16 21.68 -6.84
C SER A 2 -8.96 21.24 -6.02
N GLU A 3 -8.76 21.87 -4.87
CA GLU A 3 -7.78 21.43 -3.89
C GLU A 3 -8.14 20.01 -3.45
N LYS A 4 -7.15 19.11 -3.42
CA LYS A 4 -7.39 17.75 -2.95
C LYS A 4 -7.45 17.77 -1.43
N GLU A 5 -8.39 17.02 -0.85
CA GLU A 5 -8.70 17.04 0.60
C GLU A 5 -7.47 16.86 1.51
N LEU A 6 -6.50 16.04 1.09
CA LEU A 6 -5.30 15.73 1.86
C LEU A 6 -4.03 16.34 1.28
N GLN A 7 -4.14 17.35 0.42
CA GLN A 7 -2.97 18.01 -0.17
C GLN A 7 -2.03 18.55 0.92
N GLY A 8 -0.74 18.25 0.79
CA GLY A 8 0.30 18.68 1.73
C GLY A 8 0.27 17.96 3.08
N LYS A 9 -0.50 16.88 3.21
CA LYS A 9 -0.47 15.98 4.37
C LYS A 9 0.35 14.74 4.07
N VAL A 10 0.93 14.16 5.12
CA VAL A 10 1.60 12.85 5.06
C VAL A 10 0.73 11.81 5.77
N ALA A 11 0.47 10.69 5.12
CA ALA A 11 -0.23 9.55 5.70
C ALA A 11 0.72 8.36 5.90
N ILE A 12 0.73 7.78 7.11
CA ILE A 12 1.49 6.56 7.42
C ILE A 12 0.51 5.39 7.45
N VAL A 13 0.71 4.40 6.58
CA VAL A 13 -0.13 3.21 6.50
C VAL A 13 0.68 1.96 6.86
N THR A 14 0.37 1.38 8.02
CA THR A 14 0.99 0.12 8.46
C THR A 14 0.25 -1.09 7.91
N GLY A 15 0.98 -2.09 7.43
CA GLY A 15 0.37 -3.32 6.90
C GLY A 15 -0.17 -3.19 5.47
N ALA A 16 0.55 -2.46 4.61
CA ALA A 16 0.17 -2.24 3.21
C ALA A 16 0.73 -3.28 2.22
N GLY A 17 1.42 -4.29 2.74
CA GLY A 17 2.21 -5.25 1.96
C GLY A 17 1.48 -6.28 1.11
N ARG A 18 0.16 -6.36 1.17
CA ARG A 18 -0.59 -7.48 0.58
C ARG A 18 -1.31 -7.00 -0.67
N LEU A 19 -1.26 -7.79 -1.75
CA LEU A 19 -1.84 -7.43 -3.05
C LEU A 19 -3.32 -7.05 -2.93
N ARG A 20 -4.07 -7.80 -2.12
CA ARG A 20 -5.49 -7.61 -1.86
C ARG A 20 -5.79 -7.04 -0.47
N GLY A 21 -4.77 -6.51 0.20
CA GLY A 21 -4.88 -6.01 1.58
C GLY A 21 -5.56 -4.64 1.67
N ILE A 22 -6.26 -4.42 2.79
CA ILE A 22 -6.90 -3.13 3.09
C ILE A 22 -5.86 -2.01 3.17
N GLY A 23 -4.68 -2.27 3.74
CA GLY A 23 -3.61 -1.27 3.83
C GLY A 23 -3.17 -0.74 2.46
N ARG A 24 -3.03 -1.63 1.46
CA ARG A 24 -2.72 -1.22 0.07
C ARG A 24 -3.85 -0.37 -0.51
N ALA A 25 -5.09 -0.82 -0.38
CA ALA A 25 -6.24 -0.09 -0.90
C ALA A 25 -6.39 1.30 -0.26
N ALA A 26 -6.20 1.39 1.06
CA ALA A 26 -6.20 2.65 1.80
C ALA A 26 -5.07 3.58 1.34
N SER A 27 -3.85 3.06 1.17
CA SER A 27 -2.69 3.83 0.68
C SER A 27 -2.99 4.49 -0.68
N VAL A 28 -3.55 3.72 -1.61
CA VAL A 28 -3.95 4.24 -2.94
C VAL A 28 -5.06 5.29 -2.82
N ALA A 29 -6.05 5.09 -1.95
CA ALA A 29 -7.12 6.06 -1.75
C ALA A 29 -6.60 7.39 -1.17
N LEU A 30 -5.73 7.34 -0.16
CA LEU A 30 -5.12 8.52 0.46
C LEU A 30 -4.25 9.31 -0.53
N ALA A 31 -3.45 8.61 -1.35
CA ALA A 31 -2.66 9.24 -2.40
C ALA A 31 -3.56 9.93 -3.46
N LYS A 32 -4.68 9.31 -3.84
CA LYS A 32 -5.66 9.94 -4.75
C LYS A 32 -6.22 11.24 -4.18
N LEU A 33 -6.46 11.29 -2.87
CA LEU A 33 -6.86 12.48 -2.12
C LEU A 33 -5.71 13.49 -1.88
N GLY A 34 -4.49 13.23 -2.37
CA GLY A 34 -3.40 14.20 -2.40
C GLY A 34 -2.40 14.10 -1.26
N ALA A 35 -2.48 13.08 -0.41
CA ALA A 35 -1.48 12.85 0.62
C ALA A 35 -0.18 12.28 0.02
N ASP A 36 0.95 12.65 0.59
CA ASP A 36 2.20 11.88 0.48
C ASP A 36 2.07 10.65 1.39
N VAL A 37 2.32 9.44 0.87
CA VAL A 37 2.02 8.20 1.60
C VAL A 37 3.30 7.43 1.91
N VAL A 38 3.50 7.12 3.18
CA VAL A 38 4.55 6.22 3.67
C VAL A 38 3.88 4.91 4.08
N VAL A 39 4.40 3.79 3.57
CA VAL A 39 3.83 2.47 3.83
C VAL A 39 4.81 1.57 4.55
N THR A 40 4.29 0.66 5.40
CA THR A 40 5.10 -0.43 5.94
C THR A 40 4.48 -1.78 5.64
N GLY A 41 5.37 -2.72 5.31
CA GLY A 41 5.08 -4.11 5.05
C GLY A 41 5.29 -5.00 6.28
N THR A 42 5.14 -6.30 6.09
CA THR A 42 5.46 -7.27 7.15
C THR A 42 6.90 -7.78 7.06
N GLY A 43 7.55 -7.64 5.91
CA GLY A 43 8.86 -8.21 5.63
C GLY A 43 8.87 -9.74 5.69
N ARG A 44 7.71 -10.39 5.57
CA ARG A 44 7.61 -11.85 5.62
C ARG A 44 8.22 -12.45 4.35
N SER A 45 8.88 -13.60 4.51
CA SER A 45 9.37 -14.39 3.37
C SER A 45 8.26 -14.58 2.31
N PRO A 46 8.56 -14.37 1.02
CA PRO A 46 7.66 -14.66 -0.10
C PRO A 46 7.09 -16.09 -0.10
N ASP A 47 7.80 -17.06 0.50
CA ASP A 47 7.32 -18.45 0.61
C ASP A 47 6.01 -18.56 1.39
N ARG A 48 5.72 -17.58 2.26
CA ARG A 48 4.50 -17.53 3.08
C ARG A 48 3.37 -16.75 2.41
N TYR A 49 3.57 -16.27 1.18
CA TYR A 49 2.51 -15.60 0.45
C TYR A 49 1.48 -16.62 -0.08
N PRO A 50 0.21 -16.25 -0.18
CA PRO A 50 -0.80 -16.97 -0.95
C PRO A 50 -0.35 -17.19 -2.39
N ASP A 51 -0.86 -18.26 -2.99
CA ASP A 51 -0.41 -18.71 -4.30
C ASP A 51 -0.71 -17.70 -5.41
N ASP A 52 -1.81 -16.93 -5.30
CA ASP A 52 -2.15 -15.87 -6.25
C ASP A 52 -1.14 -14.72 -6.21
N GLU A 53 -0.63 -14.36 -5.03
CA GLU A 53 0.41 -13.36 -4.88
C GLU A 53 1.78 -13.84 -5.37
N LYS A 54 2.11 -15.12 -5.12
CA LYS A 54 3.32 -15.74 -5.68
C LYS A 54 3.28 -15.77 -7.20
N ALA A 55 2.16 -16.18 -7.78
CA ALA A 55 1.95 -16.23 -9.22
C ALA A 55 2.03 -14.83 -9.87
N ALA A 56 1.60 -13.79 -9.15
CA ALA A 56 1.72 -12.40 -9.57
C ALA A 56 3.13 -11.81 -9.40
N GLY A 57 4.06 -12.52 -8.74
CA GLY A 57 5.37 -11.98 -8.39
C GLY A 57 5.25 -10.78 -7.44
N TRP A 58 4.35 -10.86 -6.45
CA TRP A 58 4.17 -9.81 -5.46
C TRP A 58 5.26 -9.88 -4.37
N HIS A 59 5.78 -8.73 -3.97
CA HIS A 59 6.97 -8.53 -3.12
C HIS A 59 6.72 -7.49 -2.01
N ASP A 60 5.69 -7.71 -1.19
CA ASP A 60 5.35 -6.83 -0.06
C ASP A 60 5.15 -5.36 -0.49
N VAL A 61 5.86 -4.40 0.11
CA VAL A 61 5.80 -2.97 -0.21
C VAL A 61 6.69 -2.55 -1.39
N GLU A 62 7.49 -3.47 -1.94
CA GLU A 62 8.40 -3.21 -3.07
C GLU A 62 7.74 -3.46 -4.44
N SER A 63 6.41 -3.71 -4.46
CA SER A 63 5.63 -4.03 -5.67
C SER A 63 4.85 -2.86 -6.25
#